data_AF-A0AAF1KP81-F1
#
_entry.id   AF-A0AAF1KP81-F1
#
_cell.length_a   1.000
_cell.length_b   1.000
_cell.length_c   1.000
_cell.angle_alpha   90.00
_cell.angle_beta   90.00
_cell.angle_gamma   90.00
#
_symmetry.space_group_name_H-M   'P 1'
#
loop_
_entity.id
_entity.type
_entity.pdbx_description
1 polymer ?
#
loop_
_entity_poly.entity_id
_entity_poly.type
_entity_poly.pdbx_seq_one_letter_code
_entity_poly.pdbx_strand_id
1 'polypeptide(L)'
;MRNRHRFNTGAGGVWDEPAWSAAFISFVLRSAGIDGREFPPAPAHATYVDALISDATEFPDRAPFIPHSPDSYGPALGDMVCADRSRAPITDWAERAADGGRFRPMHCDIVVANVAGGVELVGGNVRDAVTRTRLATTPDGRLILDPGARPRIFAIFENRLGRLPARPRQEEPVS
;
A
#
# COMPACT_ATOMS: atom_id res chain seq x y z
N MET A 1 -39.16 -6.07 18.18
CA MET A 1 -39.97 -5.46 17.11
C MET A 1 -39.30 -4.17 16.66
N ARG A 2 -39.46 -3.85 15.38
CA ARG A 2 -38.81 -2.81 14.54
C ARG A 2 -38.72 -1.38 15.12
N ASN A 3 -37.67 -0.65 14.71
CA ASN A 3 -37.73 0.58 13.88
C ASN A 3 -36.29 1.14 13.67
N ARG A 4 -35.55 0.80 12.61
CA ARG A 4 -35.55 1.49 11.29
C ARG A 4 -36.27 2.85 11.31
N HIS A 5 -35.51 3.93 11.41
CA HIS A 5 -35.43 5.03 10.45
C HIS A 5 -34.85 6.29 11.11
N ARG A 6 -33.89 6.90 10.41
CA ARG A 6 -33.47 8.32 10.43
C ARG A 6 -31.97 8.52 10.67
N PHE A 7 -31.14 8.07 9.73
CA PHE A 7 -29.91 8.78 9.40
C PHE A 7 -29.64 8.61 7.91
N ASN A 8 -30.26 9.47 7.12
CA ASN A 8 -29.72 9.86 5.82
C ASN A 8 -30.11 11.32 5.56
N THR A 9 -29.23 12.24 5.90
CA THR A 9 -29.10 13.55 5.28
C THR A 9 -27.64 13.93 5.41
N GLY A 10 -26.97 14.06 4.27
CA GLY A 10 -25.53 14.22 4.18
C GLY A 10 -25.01 15.50 4.83
N ALA A 11 -23.83 15.35 5.38
CA ALA A 11 -22.71 16.25 5.15
C ALA A 11 -21.49 15.33 5.15
N GLY A 12 -20.85 15.14 3.99
CA GLY A 12 -19.55 14.49 3.95
C GLY A 12 -18.62 15.31 4.84
N GLY A 13 -18.31 14.77 6.00
CA GLY A 13 -17.40 15.40 6.94
C GLY A 13 -15.99 15.29 6.40
N VAL A 14 -15.13 16.23 6.76
CA VAL A 14 -13.67 16.26 6.52
C VAL A 14 -12.93 14.98 7.02
N TRP A 15 -13.68 14.00 7.54
CA TRP A 15 -13.24 12.81 8.25
C TRP A 15 -13.80 11.50 7.69
N ASP A 16 -14.63 11.55 6.64
CA ASP A 16 -15.08 10.35 5.94
C ASP A 16 -14.03 9.93 4.90
N GLU A 17 -13.17 8.97 5.30
CA GLU A 17 -12.21 8.15 4.52
C GLU A 17 -10.72 8.55 4.62
N PRO A 18 -9.81 7.64 5.05
CA PRO A 18 -9.09 7.85 6.30
C PRO A 18 -7.69 8.42 6.09
N ALA A 19 -7.48 9.69 6.45
CA ALA A 19 -6.16 10.32 6.51
C ALA A 19 -5.15 9.57 7.41
N TRP A 20 -5.61 8.67 8.28
CA TRP A 20 -4.79 7.98 9.28
C TRP A 20 -4.07 6.74 8.75
N SER A 21 -4.60 6.07 7.73
CA SER A 21 -4.00 4.81 7.25
C SER A 21 -2.65 5.04 6.58
N ALA A 22 -2.53 6.06 5.74
CA ALA A 22 -1.25 6.43 5.11
C ALA A 22 -0.25 6.97 6.14
N ALA A 23 -0.73 7.73 7.12
CA ALA A 23 0.08 8.20 8.24
C ALA A 23 0.59 7.04 9.11
N PHE A 24 -0.22 6.01 9.35
CA PHE A 24 0.18 4.80 10.06
C PHE A 24 1.31 4.06 9.34
N ILE A 25 1.17 3.79 8.04
CA ILE A 25 2.24 3.13 7.25
C ILE A 25 3.50 3.99 7.27
N SER A 26 3.37 5.30 7.05
CA SER A 26 4.48 6.26 7.13
C SER A 26 5.17 6.22 8.50
N PHE A 27 4.41 6.14 9.59
CA PHE A 27 4.94 6.04 10.94
C PHE A 27 5.66 4.71 11.18
N VAL A 28 5.08 3.58 10.75
CA VAL A 28 5.69 2.25 10.88
C VAL A 28 7.04 2.21 10.17
N LEU A 29 7.09 2.64 8.90
CA LEU A 29 8.33 2.59 8.12
C LEU A 29 9.39 3.52 8.68
N ARG A 30 9.02 4.76 9.07
CA ARG A 30 9.96 5.67 9.75
C ARG A 30 10.47 5.10 11.07
N SER A 31 9.61 4.46 11.86
CA SER A 31 9.99 3.85 13.13
C SER A 31 10.91 2.64 12.95
N ALA A 32 10.83 1.97 11.80
CA ALA A 32 11.76 0.92 11.37
C ALA A 32 13.11 1.47 10.85
N GLY A 33 13.31 2.80 10.85
CA GLY A 33 14.55 3.44 10.41
C GLY A 33 14.63 3.69 8.90
N ILE A 34 13.52 3.52 8.17
CA ILE A 34 13.46 3.76 6.72
C ILE A 34 13.44 5.27 6.47
N ASP A 35 14.37 5.74 5.64
CA ASP A 35 14.53 7.16 5.39
C ASP A 35 13.48 7.70 4.40
N GLY A 36 13.29 9.02 4.39
CA GLY A 36 12.29 9.67 3.53
C GLY A 36 12.60 9.66 2.02
N ARG A 37 13.85 9.36 1.64
CA ARG A 37 14.23 9.09 0.24
C ARG A 37 13.89 7.66 -0.15
N GLU A 38 13.94 6.72 0.79
CA GLU A 38 13.57 5.33 0.56
C GLU A 38 12.07 5.11 0.53
N PHE A 39 11.35 5.79 1.44
CA PHE A 39 9.90 5.82 1.46
C PHE A 39 9.43 7.23 1.86
N PRO A 40 8.89 8.04 0.93
CA PRO A 40 8.42 9.38 1.24
C PRO A 40 7.14 9.31 2.09
N PRO A 41 7.15 9.77 3.36
CA PRO A 41 5.97 9.80 4.20
C PRO A 41 4.90 10.69 3.56
N ALA A 42 3.65 10.23 3.53
CA ALA A 42 2.56 11.01 2.94
C ALA A 42 1.24 10.83 3.70
N PRO A 43 0.38 11.87 3.71
CA PRO A 43 -0.94 11.81 4.33
C PRO A 43 -1.96 10.98 3.52
N ALA A 44 -1.63 10.63 2.27
CA ALA A 44 -2.49 9.83 1.39
C ALA A 44 -1.69 8.71 0.73
N HIS A 45 -2.33 7.53 0.61
CA HIS A 45 -1.74 6.35 -0.03
C HIS A 45 -1.32 6.61 -1.47
N ALA A 46 -2.18 7.29 -2.25
CA ALA A 46 -1.92 7.62 -3.64
C ALA A 46 -0.59 8.39 -3.82
N THR A 47 -0.25 9.28 -2.89
CA THR A 47 0.95 10.12 -2.97
C THR A 47 2.24 9.29 -2.90
N TYR A 48 2.38 8.42 -1.90
CA TYR A 48 3.58 7.60 -1.82
C TYR A 48 3.55 6.49 -2.86
N VAL A 49 2.39 5.95 -3.24
CA VAL A 49 2.26 4.97 -4.34
C VAL A 49 2.83 5.55 -5.64
N ASP A 50 2.47 6.77 -5.98
CA ASP A 50 2.99 7.45 -7.17
C ASP A 50 4.51 7.66 -7.08
N ALA A 51 5.01 8.04 -5.91
CA ALA A 51 6.45 8.21 -5.68
C ALA A 51 7.22 6.88 -5.82
N LEU A 52 6.69 5.79 -5.27
CA LEU A 52 7.31 4.46 -5.39
C LEU A 52 7.29 3.94 -6.83
N ILE A 53 6.19 4.12 -7.55
CA ILE A 53 6.11 3.75 -8.98
C ILE A 53 7.09 4.60 -9.80
N SER A 54 7.20 5.89 -9.52
CA SER A 54 8.14 6.78 -10.19
C SER A 54 9.59 6.36 -9.95
N ASP A 55 9.98 6.10 -8.69
CA ASP A 55 11.33 5.68 -8.33
C ASP A 55 11.68 4.32 -8.95
N ALA A 56 10.74 3.36 -8.95
CA ALA A 56 10.91 2.06 -9.61
C ALA A 56 11.06 2.17 -11.13
N THR A 57 10.34 3.11 -11.76
CA THR A 57 10.42 3.33 -13.21
C THR A 57 11.74 4.00 -13.60
N GLU A 58 12.19 4.98 -12.81
CA GLU A 58 13.42 5.73 -13.07
C GLU A 58 14.68 4.92 -12.72
N PHE A 59 14.62 4.12 -11.64
CA PHE A 59 15.76 3.41 -11.08
C PHE A 59 15.42 1.94 -10.73
N PRO A 60 15.07 1.09 -11.73
CA PRO A 60 14.60 -0.28 -11.49
C PRO A 60 15.58 -1.16 -10.70
N ASP A 61 16.89 -0.91 -10.80
CA ASP A 61 17.91 -1.67 -10.06
C ASP A 61 18.19 -1.15 -8.64
N ARG A 62 17.70 0.05 -8.30
CA ARG A 62 18.05 0.75 -7.04
C ARG A 62 16.87 1.21 -6.21
N ALA A 63 15.65 1.15 -6.75
CA ALA A 63 14.44 1.54 -6.05
C ALA A 63 14.18 0.65 -4.82
N PRO A 64 13.95 1.19 -3.62
CA PRO A 64 13.71 0.38 -2.43
C PRO A 64 12.44 -0.47 -2.51
N PHE A 65 11.46 -0.04 -3.28
CA PHE A 65 10.23 -0.77 -3.54
C PHE A 65 10.01 -0.97 -5.04
N ILE A 66 9.64 -2.18 -5.46
CA ILE A 66 9.29 -2.50 -6.85
C ILE A 66 7.83 -2.92 -6.96
N PRO A 67 7.02 -2.25 -7.81
CA PRO A 67 5.65 -2.67 -8.04
C PRO A 67 5.60 -3.94 -8.91
N HIS A 68 4.77 -4.88 -8.50
CA HIS A 68 4.43 -6.08 -9.24
C HIS A 68 2.93 -6.17 -9.45
N SER A 69 2.53 -6.81 -10.55
CA SER A 69 1.14 -7.18 -10.80
C SER A 69 0.67 -8.17 -9.74
N PRO A 70 -0.58 -8.04 -9.22
CA PRO A 70 -1.05 -8.89 -8.12
C PRO A 70 -1.08 -10.39 -8.43
N ASP A 71 -1.11 -10.75 -9.71
CA ASP A 71 -1.15 -12.12 -10.21
C ASP A 71 0.21 -12.64 -10.69
N SER A 72 1.27 -11.82 -10.70
CA SER A 72 2.60 -12.21 -11.19
C SER A 72 3.61 -12.48 -10.07
N TYR A 73 3.33 -12.00 -8.85
CA TYR A 73 4.25 -12.03 -7.72
C TYR A 73 3.58 -12.55 -6.43
N GLY A 74 4.30 -13.39 -5.69
CA GLY A 74 3.87 -13.89 -4.39
C GLY A 74 4.36 -12.96 -3.27
N PRO A 75 3.48 -12.30 -2.48
CA PRO A 75 3.91 -11.38 -1.44
C PRO A 75 4.79 -12.06 -0.39
N ALA A 76 5.88 -11.39 -0.01
CA ALA A 76 6.81 -11.78 1.03
C ALA A 76 6.74 -10.84 2.24
N LEU A 77 7.34 -11.28 3.36
CA LEU A 77 7.47 -10.49 4.58
C LEU A 77 8.07 -9.09 4.29
N GLY A 78 7.38 -8.05 4.74
CA GLY A 78 7.79 -6.66 4.59
C GLY A 78 7.31 -5.98 3.31
N ASP A 79 6.72 -6.72 2.37
CA ASP A 79 6.09 -6.14 1.19
C ASP A 79 4.83 -5.36 1.55
N MET A 80 4.39 -4.50 0.64
CA MET A 80 3.18 -3.72 0.80
C MET A 80 2.15 -4.08 -0.28
N VAL A 81 0.95 -4.48 0.13
CA VAL A 81 -0.14 -4.82 -0.80
C VAL A 81 -1.10 -3.63 -0.86
N CYS A 82 -1.33 -3.09 -2.05
CA CYS A 82 -2.14 -1.91 -2.27
C CYS A 82 -3.40 -2.22 -3.07
N ALA A 83 -4.51 -1.61 -2.65
CA ALA A 83 -5.83 -1.74 -3.24
C ALA A 83 -6.47 -0.39 -3.55
N ASP A 84 -7.16 -0.33 -4.69
CA ASP A 84 -7.96 0.82 -5.11
C ASP A 84 -9.39 0.69 -4.56
N ARG A 85 -9.85 1.74 -3.89
CA ARG A 85 -11.18 1.87 -3.27
C ARG A 85 -12.14 2.68 -4.16
N SER A 86 -11.71 3.11 -5.34
CA SER A 86 -12.53 3.86 -6.29
C SER A 86 -13.75 3.05 -6.74
N ARG A 87 -14.82 3.74 -7.13
CA ARG A 87 -16.01 3.09 -7.75
C ARG A 87 -15.65 2.31 -9.02
N ALA A 88 -14.74 2.85 -9.81
CA ALA A 88 -14.09 2.21 -10.95
C ALA A 88 -12.61 1.98 -10.60
N PRO A 89 -12.29 0.87 -9.93
CA PRO A 89 -10.94 0.62 -9.46
C PRO A 89 -10.04 0.18 -10.61
N ILE A 90 -8.75 0.54 -10.54
CA ILE A 90 -7.71 -0.07 -11.36
C ILE A 90 -7.41 -1.50 -10.90
N THR A 91 -6.80 -2.28 -11.79
CA THR A 91 -6.47 -3.68 -11.52
C THR A 91 -4.99 -4.00 -11.53
N ASP A 92 -4.16 -3.06 -12.01
CA ASP A 92 -2.72 -3.23 -12.15
C ASP A 92 -1.97 -1.92 -11.85
N TRP A 93 -0.71 -2.03 -11.39
CA TRP A 93 0.15 -0.90 -11.11
C TRP A 93 0.51 -0.11 -12.39
N ALA A 94 0.56 -0.75 -13.55
CA ALA A 94 0.80 -0.09 -14.83
C ALA A 94 -0.37 0.83 -15.21
N GLU A 95 -1.61 0.45 -14.87
CA GLU A 95 -2.76 1.34 -14.99
C GLU A 95 -2.59 2.55 -14.07
N ARG A 96 -2.03 2.37 -12.86
CA ARG A 96 -1.69 3.49 -11.98
C ARG A 96 -0.61 4.40 -12.58
N ALA A 97 0.45 3.82 -13.12
CA ALA A 97 1.53 4.56 -13.76
C ALA A 97 1.03 5.42 -14.93
N ALA A 98 0.09 4.90 -15.72
CA ALA A 98 -0.54 5.61 -16.82
C ALA A 98 -1.61 6.64 -16.39
N ASP A 99 -1.98 6.68 -15.11
CA ASP A 99 -3.14 7.43 -14.62
C ASP A 99 -2.92 8.95 -14.51
N GLY A 100 -1.70 9.41 -14.81
CA GLY A 100 -1.33 10.83 -14.81
C GLY A 100 -1.39 11.51 -13.44
N GLY A 101 -1.19 10.74 -12.35
CA GLY A 101 -1.23 11.27 -10.99
C GLY A 101 -2.63 11.67 -10.51
N ARG A 102 -3.70 11.27 -11.22
CA ARG A 102 -5.07 11.53 -10.78
C ARG A 102 -5.29 11.00 -9.36
N PHE A 103 -5.96 11.75 -8.50
CA PHE A 103 -6.26 11.23 -7.16
C PHE A 103 -7.18 10.01 -7.24
N ARG A 104 -6.83 8.96 -6.48
CA ARG A 104 -7.65 7.76 -6.27
C ARG A 104 -7.67 7.42 -4.78
N PRO A 105 -8.84 7.14 -4.18
CA PRO A 105 -8.88 6.57 -2.84
C PRO A 105 -8.21 5.20 -2.85
N MET A 106 -7.14 5.05 -2.08
CA MET A 106 -6.32 3.84 -2.03
C MET A 106 -6.10 3.41 -0.58
N HIS A 107 -5.68 2.16 -0.42
CA HIS A 107 -5.27 1.61 0.87
C HIS A 107 -4.14 0.61 0.66
N CYS A 108 -3.18 0.62 1.56
CA CYS A 108 -2.10 -0.34 1.54
C CYS A 108 -1.84 -0.90 2.94
N ASP A 109 -1.57 -2.19 3.00
CA ASP A 109 -1.20 -2.93 4.21
C ASP A 109 0.20 -3.54 4.03
N ILE A 110 0.93 -3.71 5.14
CA ILE A 110 2.26 -4.35 5.16
C ILE A 110 2.10 -5.84 5.45
N VAL A 111 2.74 -6.70 4.67
CA VAL A 111 2.82 -8.15 4.94
C VAL A 111 3.69 -8.39 6.17
N VAL A 112 3.13 -8.99 7.21
CA VAL A 112 3.81 -9.27 8.49
C VAL A 112 4.06 -10.75 8.72
N ALA A 113 3.44 -11.64 7.93
CA ALA A 113 3.74 -13.07 7.96
C ALA A 113 3.32 -13.78 6.66
N ASN A 114 4.14 -14.73 6.24
CA ASN A 114 3.75 -15.79 5.31
C ASN A 114 3.30 -17.00 6.12
N VAL A 115 2.12 -17.54 5.80
CA VAL A 115 1.47 -18.63 6.54
C VAL A 115 1.03 -19.71 5.55
N ALA A 116 0.74 -20.92 6.05
CA ALA A 116 0.24 -21.98 5.18
C ALA A 116 -1.04 -21.52 4.45
N GLY A 117 -0.97 -21.50 3.11
CA GLY A 117 -2.06 -21.10 2.23
C GLY A 117 -2.42 -19.61 2.25
N GLY A 118 -1.57 -18.73 2.77
CA GLY A 118 -1.85 -17.31 2.73
C GLY A 118 -0.75 -16.38 3.24
N VAL A 119 -1.10 -15.11 3.32
CA VAL A 119 -0.30 -14.05 3.94
C VAL A 119 -1.16 -13.26 4.91
N GLU A 120 -0.51 -12.70 5.92
CA GLU A 120 -1.14 -11.82 6.89
C GLU A 120 -0.54 -10.44 6.78
N LEU A 121 -1.42 -9.44 6.79
CA LEU A 121 -1.08 -8.06 6.56
C LEU A 121 -1.57 -7.20 7.72
N VAL A 122 -0.90 -6.08 7.96
CA VAL A 122 -1.27 -5.09 8.97
C VAL A 122 -1.36 -3.71 8.34
N GLY A 123 -2.46 -3.02 8.62
CA GLY A 123 -2.74 -1.66 8.17
C GLY A 123 -3.39 -0.79 9.23
N GLY A 124 -3.40 0.52 8.98
CA GLY A 124 -4.08 1.53 9.79
C GLY A 124 -5.54 1.74 9.36
N ASN A 125 -6.40 2.19 10.29
CA ASN A 125 -7.80 1.75 10.26
C ASN A 125 -8.75 2.20 9.15
N VAL A 126 -9.74 1.32 8.99
CA VAL A 126 -11.17 1.57 8.84
C VAL A 126 -11.86 1.56 10.25
N ARG A 127 -12.07 2.73 10.91
CA ARG A 127 -12.70 2.99 12.27
C ARG A 127 -11.78 3.11 13.54
N ASP A 128 -10.58 3.69 13.48
CA ASP A 128 -9.61 3.87 14.62
C ASP A 128 -8.95 2.65 15.34
N ALA A 129 -8.39 1.68 14.63
CA ALA A 129 -7.76 0.43 15.08
C ALA A 129 -6.70 -0.06 14.08
N VAL A 130 -5.76 -0.88 14.54
CA VAL A 130 -4.84 -1.61 13.66
C VAL A 130 -5.52 -2.91 13.26
N THR A 131 -5.68 -3.16 11.96
CA THR A 131 -6.36 -4.37 11.46
C THR A 131 -5.37 -5.37 10.90
N ARG A 132 -5.57 -6.64 11.24
CA ARG A 132 -4.89 -7.75 10.60
C ARG A 132 -5.80 -8.35 9.52
N THR A 133 -5.32 -8.35 8.29
CA THR A 133 -6.02 -8.96 7.14
C THR A 133 -5.31 -10.25 6.77
N ARG A 134 -6.07 -11.31 6.44
CA ARG A 134 -5.49 -12.54 5.87
C ARG A 134 -5.95 -12.68 4.43
N LEU A 135 -4.99 -12.82 3.51
CA LEU A 135 -5.25 -13.09 2.10
C LEU A 135 -4.83 -14.51 1.78
N ALA A 136 -5.66 -15.23 1.02
CA ALA A 136 -5.36 -16.58 0.59
C ALA A 136 -4.36 -16.56 -0.58
N THR A 137 -3.50 -17.57 -0.64
CA THR A 137 -2.55 -17.75 -1.74
C THR A 137 -2.75 -19.09 -2.44
N THR A 138 -2.37 -19.14 -3.71
CA THR A 138 -2.21 -20.36 -4.49
C THR A 138 -1.04 -21.20 -3.93
N PRO A 139 -0.89 -22.48 -4.35
CA PRO A 139 0.23 -23.31 -3.93
C PRO A 139 1.62 -22.75 -4.31
N ASP A 140 1.70 -21.96 -5.39
CA ASP A 140 2.91 -21.24 -5.80
C ASP A 140 3.09 -19.87 -5.12
N GLY A 141 2.25 -19.55 -4.13
CA GLY A 141 2.42 -18.40 -3.24
C GLY A 141 1.83 -17.08 -3.75
N ARG A 142 1.14 -17.07 -4.90
CA ARG A 142 0.49 -15.87 -5.46
C ARG A 142 -0.85 -15.61 -4.78
N LEU A 143 -1.29 -14.35 -4.73
CA LEU A 143 -2.58 -14.02 -4.16
C LEU A 143 -3.72 -14.66 -4.98
N ILE A 144 -4.71 -15.24 -4.29
CA ILE A 144 -5.97 -15.61 -4.92
C ILE A 144 -6.82 -14.35 -5.02
N LEU A 145 -7.00 -13.86 -6.25
CA LEU A 145 -7.74 -12.64 -6.53
C LEU A 145 -9.18 -12.97 -6.92
N ASP A 146 -10.14 -12.32 -6.25
CA ASP A 146 -11.54 -12.31 -6.68
C ASP A 146 -11.79 -11.05 -7.54
N PRO A 147 -12.11 -11.17 -8.84
CA PRO A 147 -12.43 -10.03 -9.71
C PRO A 147 -13.60 -9.17 -9.19
N GLY A 148 -14.52 -9.77 -8.42
CA GLY A 148 -15.66 -9.11 -7.79
C GLY A 148 -15.32 -8.42 -6.46
N ALA A 149 -14.17 -8.72 -5.85
CA ALA A 149 -13.81 -8.17 -4.54
C ALA A 149 -13.62 -6.65 -4.58
N ARG A 150 -13.96 -6.02 -3.45
CA ARG A 150 -13.75 -4.60 -3.19
C ARG A 150 -13.17 -4.45 -1.77
N PRO A 151 -12.10 -3.67 -1.57
CA PRO A 151 -11.32 -2.94 -2.59
C PRO A 151 -10.54 -3.88 -3.51
N ARG A 152 -10.14 -3.38 -4.69
CA ARG A 152 -9.45 -4.18 -5.70
C ARG A 152 -7.94 -4.03 -5.53
N ILE A 153 -7.25 -5.13 -5.22
CA ILE A 153 -5.78 -5.15 -5.20
C ILE A 153 -5.27 -4.88 -6.62
N PHE A 154 -4.35 -3.92 -6.74
CA PHE A 154 -3.78 -3.51 -8.02
C PHE A 154 -2.25 -3.57 -8.04
N ALA A 155 -1.60 -3.61 -6.87
CA ALA A 155 -0.15 -3.68 -6.79
C ALA A 155 0.32 -4.44 -5.55
N ILE A 156 1.43 -5.15 -5.70
CA ILE A 156 2.27 -5.59 -4.59
C ILE A 156 3.60 -4.85 -4.75
N PHE A 157 3.99 -4.05 -3.77
CA PHE A 157 5.30 -3.42 -3.72
C PHE A 157 6.26 -4.34 -2.98
N GLU A 158 7.13 -5.01 -3.74
CA GLU A 158 8.23 -5.79 -3.18
C GLU A 158 9.17 -4.85 -2.42
N ASN A 159 9.42 -5.17 -1.16
CA ASN A 159 10.38 -4.47 -0.32
C ASN A 159 11.79 -5.04 -0.53
N ARG A 160 12.69 -4.22 -1.07
CA ARG A 160 14.10 -4.56 -1.32
C ARG A 160 15.06 -3.94 -0.30
N LEU A 161 14.55 -3.26 0.72
CA LEU A 161 15.37 -2.69 1.79
C LEU A 161 16.20 -3.80 2.46
N GLY A 162 17.48 -3.50 2.71
CA GLY A 162 18.44 -4.49 3.23
C GLY A 162 18.96 -5.53 2.22
N ARG A 163 18.43 -5.54 0.98
CA ARG A 163 18.93 -6.37 -0.14
C ARG A 163 19.68 -5.54 -1.19
N LEU A 164 19.51 -4.23 -1.16
CA LEU A 164 20.26 -3.29 -2.00
C LEU A 164 21.67 -3.05 -1.43
N PRO A 165 22.70 -2.81 -2.29
CA PRO A 165 24.00 -2.37 -1.80
C PRO A 165 23.84 -1.09 -0.98
N ALA A 166 24.62 -0.95 0.09
CA ALA A 166 24.59 0.23 0.95
C ALA A 166 24.78 1.49 0.09
N ARG A 167 23.76 2.35 0.05
CA ARG A 167 23.87 3.63 -0.64
C ARG A 167 24.90 4.47 0.14
N PRO A 168 25.94 5.03 -0.51
CA PRO A 168 26.91 5.87 0.20
C PRO A 168 26.15 6.98 0.92
N ARG A 169 26.39 7.15 2.23
CA ARG A 169 25.86 8.28 2.99
C ARG A 169 26.28 9.55 2.24
N GLN A 170 25.31 10.39 1.91
CA GLN A 170 25.59 11.76 1.51
C GLN A 170 26.26 12.41 2.73
N GLU A 171 27.53 12.78 2.61
CA GLU A 171 28.19 13.59 3.62
C GLU A 171 27.41 14.91 3.73
N GLU A 172 26.88 15.19 4.92
CA GLU A 172 26.33 16.52 5.20
C GLU A 172 27.45 17.55 4.97
N PRO A 173 27.19 18.65 4.25
CA PRO A 173 28.19 19.67 4.06
C PRO A 173 28.49 20.28 5.43
N VAL A 174 29.73 20.10 5.90
CA VAL A 174 30.26 20.82 7.05
C VAL A 174 30.26 22.30 6.68
N SER A 175 29.39 23.09 7.33
CA SER A 175 29.46 24.56 7.33
C SER A 175 30.12 25.03 8.62
#